data_AF-A0A421B943-F1
#
_entry.id   AF-A0A421B943-F1
#
_cell.length_a   1.000
_cell.length_b   1.000
_cell.length_c   1.000
_cell.angle_alpha   90.00
_cell.angle_beta   90.00
_cell.angle_gamma   90.00
#
_symmetry.space_group_name_H-M   'P 1'
#
loop_
_entity.id
_entity.type
_entity.pdbx_description
1 polymer ?
#
loop_
_entity_poly.entity_id
_entity_poly.type
_entity_poly.pdbx_seq_one_letter_code
_entity_poly.pdbx_strand_id
1 'polypeptide(L)'
;MALDETMKMDHEVVRSAGLDMADLAVSLQEVQRYASGDGLKAEHFGGTADGAAAFTAFNGIVQQLAGSVGKAQQYCVEAAKRLTDSAKATDNTDVDNAWGITAAGGA
;
A
#
# COMPACT_ATOMS: atom_id res chain seq x y z
N MET A 1 14.67 -35.22 -8.41
CA MET A 1 13.35 -34.57 -8.30
C MET A 1 13.63 -33.08 -8.41
N ALA A 2 13.19 -32.42 -9.49
CA ALA A 2 13.44 -31.00 -9.67
C ALA A 2 12.72 -30.25 -8.53
N LEU A 3 13.49 -29.55 -7.69
CA LEU A 3 12.92 -28.63 -6.71
C LEU A 3 12.16 -27.59 -7.51
N ASP A 4 10.83 -27.67 -7.45
CA ASP A 4 9.92 -26.73 -8.07
C ASP A 4 10.21 -25.33 -7.51
N GLU A 5 10.74 -24.44 -8.35
CA GLU A 5 11.13 -23.06 -7.98
C GLU A 5 9.94 -22.27 -7.42
N THR A 6 8.70 -22.70 -7.68
CA THR A 6 7.49 -22.07 -7.16
C THR A 6 7.27 -22.27 -5.66
N MET A 7 7.93 -23.26 -5.03
CA MET A 7 7.80 -23.52 -3.58
C MET A 7 8.82 -22.74 -2.73
N LYS A 8 9.81 -22.08 -3.33
CA LYS A 8 10.73 -21.18 -2.61
C LYS A 8 10.16 -19.77 -2.55
N MET A 9 8.98 -19.61 -1.99
CA MET A 9 8.52 -18.27 -1.64
C MET A 9 9.32 -17.85 -0.40
N ASP A 10 10.30 -16.95 -0.60
CA ASP A 10 11.07 -16.39 0.51
C ASP A 10 10.14 -15.51 1.37
N HIS A 11 9.56 -16.14 2.38
CA HIS A 11 8.72 -15.58 3.42
C HIS A 11 9.27 -14.29 4.04
N GLU A 12 10.59 -14.11 4.15
CA GLU A 12 11.17 -12.84 4.60
C GLU A 12 11.01 -11.73 3.55
N VAL A 13 11.22 -12.06 2.27
CA VAL A 13 11.06 -11.12 1.14
C VAL A 13 9.60 -10.72 0.97
N VAL A 14 8.66 -11.66 1.07
CA VAL A 14 7.22 -11.37 0.97
C VAL A 14 6.74 -10.52 2.15
N ARG A 15 7.26 -10.79 3.35
CA ARG A 15 6.99 -9.96 4.53
C ARG A 15 7.57 -8.55 4.35
N SER A 16 8.79 -8.42 3.83
CA SER A 16 9.42 -7.13 3.53
C SER A 16 8.58 -6.32 2.53
N ALA A 17 8.14 -6.93 1.44
CA ALA A 17 7.28 -6.27 0.47
C ALA A 17 5.95 -5.81 1.08
N GLY A 18 5.39 -6.57 2.03
CA GLY A 18 4.21 -6.18 2.79
C GLY A 18 4.44 -4.92 3.65
N LEU A 19 5.62 -4.82 4.28
CA LEU A 19 6.03 -3.64 5.06
C LEU A 19 6.24 -2.42 4.16
N ASP A 20 6.93 -2.58 3.03
CA ASP A 20 7.14 -1.51 2.06
C ASP A 20 5.81 -0.94 1.52
N MET A 21 4.82 -1.81 1.28
CA MET A 21 3.48 -1.39 0.87
C MET A 21 2.75 -0.64 2.00
N ALA A 22 2.95 -1.02 3.25
CA ALA A 22 2.37 -0.31 4.39
C ALA A 22 3.00 1.09 4.55
N ASP A 23 4.31 1.22 4.40
CA ASP A 23 5.02 2.50 4.46
C ASP A 23 4.63 3.43 3.31
N LEU A 24 4.46 2.88 2.11
CA LEU A 24 3.93 3.62 0.97
C LEU A 24 2.50 4.11 1.23
N ALA A 25 1.65 3.29 1.86
CA ALA A 25 0.29 3.70 2.23
C ALA A 25 0.29 4.89 3.21
N VAL A 26 1.18 4.89 4.19
CA VAL A 26 1.36 6.02 5.13
C VAL A 26 1.78 7.28 4.37
N SER A 27 2.77 7.16 3.48
CA SER A 27 3.26 8.28 2.66
C SER A 27 2.16 8.87 1.77
N LEU A 28 1.33 8.02 1.16
CA LEU A 28 0.19 8.46 0.35
C LEU A 28 -0.89 9.16 1.20
N GLN A 29 -1.11 8.71 2.45
CA GLN A 29 -2.01 9.38 3.37
C GLN A 29 -1.54 10.81 3.71
N GLU A 30 -0.22 11.01 3.88
CA GLU A 30 0.35 12.34 4.07
C GLU A 30 0.15 13.24 2.85
N VAL A 31 0.37 12.72 1.63
CA VAL A 31 0.12 13.46 0.38
C VAL A 31 -1.35 13.87 0.27
N GLN A 32 -2.29 12.97 0.59
CA GLN A 32 -3.71 13.29 0.61
C GLN A 32 -4.04 14.40 1.62
N ARG A 33 -3.42 14.35 2.81
CA ARG A 33 -3.61 15.36 3.86
C ARG A 33 -3.06 16.71 3.43
N TYR A 34 -1.88 16.76 2.82
CA TYR A 34 -1.32 18.01 2.27
C TYR A 34 -2.17 18.58 1.15
N ALA A 35 -2.64 17.75 0.23
CA ALA A 35 -3.50 18.17 -0.86
C ALA A 35 -4.83 18.77 -0.34
N SER A 36 -5.42 18.20 0.71
CA SER A 36 -6.74 18.64 1.22
C SER A 36 -6.71 19.66 2.36
N GLY A 37 -5.60 19.82 3.08
CA GLY A 37 -5.53 20.56 4.34
C GLY A 37 -4.86 21.94 4.28
N ASP A 38 -3.68 22.05 3.68
CA ASP A 38 -2.81 23.26 3.77
C ASP A 38 -2.65 24.01 2.42
N GLY A 39 -3.55 23.75 1.48
CA GLY A 39 -3.49 24.32 0.13
C GLY A 39 -3.78 25.83 0.05
N LEU A 40 -3.49 26.40 -1.11
CA LEU A 40 -3.83 27.79 -1.44
C LEU A 40 -5.36 28.00 -1.33
N LYS A 41 -5.78 29.03 -0.59
CA LYS A 41 -7.18 29.43 -0.45
C LYS A 41 -7.59 30.40 -1.56
N ALA A 42 -8.89 30.56 -1.78
CA ALA A 42 -9.44 31.50 -2.76
C ALA A 42 -8.89 32.93 -2.58
N GLU A 43 -8.65 33.32 -1.32
CA GLU A 43 -8.06 34.59 -0.90
C GLU A 43 -6.69 34.87 -1.55
N HIS A 44 -5.91 33.82 -1.85
CA HIS A 44 -4.59 33.94 -2.47
C HIS A 44 -4.64 34.21 -3.98
N PHE A 45 -5.82 34.16 -4.60
CA PHE A 45 -6.00 34.36 -6.03
C PHE A 45 -6.45 35.79 -6.39
N GLY A 46 -6.32 36.73 -5.45
CA GLY A 46 -6.44 38.17 -5.75
C GLY A 46 -7.85 38.73 -5.83
N GLY A 47 -8.89 37.95 -5.50
CA GLY A 47 -10.27 38.45 -5.32
C GLY A 47 -10.97 38.96 -6.60
N THR A 48 -10.39 38.71 -7.78
CA THR A 48 -10.98 39.04 -9.09
C THR A 48 -11.80 37.88 -9.63
N ALA A 49 -12.63 38.13 -10.65
CA ALA A 49 -13.37 37.06 -11.34
C ALA A 49 -12.42 36.00 -11.94
N ASP A 50 -11.32 36.43 -12.56
CA ASP A 50 -10.29 35.53 -13.09
C ASP A 50 -9.60 34.73 -11.99
N GLY A 51 -9.34 35.38 -10.84
CA GLY A 51 -8.82 34.74 -9.64
C GLY A 51 -9.74 33.64 -9.09
N ALA A 52 -11.04 33.90 -9.04
CA ALA A 52 -12.03 32.92 -8.60
C ALA A 52 -12.11 31.70 -9.56
N ALA A 53 -12.02 31.94 -10.86
CA ALA A 53 -11.97 30.88 -11.87
C ALA A 53 -10.69 30.04 -11.73
N ALA A 54 -9.54 30.69 -11.54
CA ALA A 54 -8.26 30.01 -11.32
C ALA A 54 -8.25 29.16 -10.04
N PHE A 55 -8.78 29.69 -8.93
CA PHE A 55 -8.95 28.92 -7.69
C PHE A 55 -9.85 27.71 -7.90
N THR A 56 -10.98 27.88 -8.58
CA THR A 56 -11.93 26.78 -8.84
C THR A 56 -11.27 25.65 -9.64
N ALA A 57 -10.53 25.99 -10.69
CA ALA A 57 -9.78 25.02 -11.49
C ALA A 57 -8.69 24.32 -10.66
N PHE A 58 -7.90 25.08 -9.90
CA PHE A 58 -6.87 24.56 -9.01
C PHE A 58 -7.45 23.60 -7.97
N ASN A 59 -8.46 24.04 -7.22
CA ASN A 59 -9.09 23.26 -6.17
C ASN A 59 -9.74 21.98 -6.73
N GLY A 60 -10.34 22.04 -7.92
CA GLY A 60 -10.88 20.86 -8.59
C GLY A 60 -9.82 19.79 -8.87
N ILE A 61 -8.66 20.19 -9.40
CA ILE A 61 -7.54 19.27 -9.67
C ILE A 61 -6.98 18.70 -8.37
N VAL A 62 -6.83 19.53 -7.33
CA VAL A 62 -6.32 19.12 -6.01
C VAL A 62 -7.24 18.08 -5.37
N GLN A 63 -8.56 18.28 -5.43
CA GLN A 63 -9.53 17.30 -4.93
C GLN A 63 -9.48 15.98 -5.73
N GLN A 64 -9.32 16.05 -7.06
CA GLN A 64 -9.17 14.86 -7.89
C GLN A 64 -7.87 14.09 -7.58
N LEU A 65 -6.78 14.80 -7.33
CA LEU A 65 -5.51 14.22 -6.89
C LEU A 65 -5.68 13.54 -5.53
N ALA A 66 -6.27 14.22 -4.54
CA ALA A 66 -6.51 13.67 -3.21
C ALA A 66 -7.36 12.39 -3.27
N GLY A 67 -8.39 12.37 -4.13
CA GLY A 67 -9.20 11.17 -4.36
C GLY A 67 -8.42 10.01 -4.99
N SER A 68 -7.56 10.29 -5.98
CA SER A 68 -6.72 9.28 -6.64
C SER A 68 -5.69 8.69 -5.68
N VAL A 69 -5.02 9.55 -4.90
CA VAL A 69 -4.04 9.15 -3.89
C VAL A 69 -4.70 8.33 -2.77
N GLY A 70 -5.88 8.73 -2.31
CA GLY A 70 -6.64 7.95 -1.32
C GLY A 70 -6.98 6.54 -1.79
N LYS A 71 -7.34 6.36 -3.07
CA LYS A 71 -7.55 5.02 -3.65
C LYS A 71 -6.26 4.21 -3.74
N ALA A 72 -5.16 4.82 -4.14
CA ALA A 72 -3.86 4.16 -4.17
C ALA A 72 -3.44 3.69 -2.77
N GLN A 73 -3.65 4.52 -1.75
CA GLN A 73 -3.42 4.18 -0.36
C GLN A 73 -4.22 2.95 0.08
N GLN A 74 -5.51 2.87 -0.28
CA GLN A 74 -6.35 1.70 0.01
C GLN A 74 -5.81 0.43 -0.65
N TYR A 75 -5.37 0.50 -1.92
CA TYR A 75 -4.77 -0.64 -2.61
C TYR A 75 -3.46 -1.09 -1.96
N CYS A 76 -2.61 -0.16 -1.52
CA CYS A 76 -1.39 -0.49 -0.80
C CYS A 76 -1.67 -1.19 0.54
N VAL A 77 -2.68 -0.73 1.30
CA VAL A 77 -3.12 -1.40 2.55
C VAL A 77 -3.63 -2.81 2.26
N GLU A 78 -4.45 -2.97 1.23
CA GLU A 78 -4.98 -4.29 0.87
C GLU A 78 -3.88 -5.24 0.38
N ALA A 79 -2.93 -4.75 -0.42
CA ALA A 79 -1.77 -5.50 -0.87
C ALA A 79 -0.90 -5.93 0.32
N ALA A 80 -0.59 -5.01 1.25
CA ALA A 80 0.17 -5.31 2.46
C ALA A 80 -0.50 -6.41 3.30
N LYS A 81 -1.83 -6.34 3.46
CA LYS A 81 -2.61 -7.37 4.16
C LYS A 81 -2.50 -8.72 3.47
N ARG A 82 -2.73 -8.77 2.16
CA ARG A 82 -2.66 -10.02 1.38
C ARG A 82 -1.25 -10.64 1.41
N LEU A 83 -0.20 -9.82 1.30
CA LEU A 83 1.19 -10.29 1.40
C LEU A 83 1.50 -10.86 2.79
N THR A 84 1.02 -10.20 3.85
CA THR A 84 1.16 -10.68 5.23
C THR A 84 0.42 -11.99 5.46
N ASP A 85 -0.81 -12.10 4.94
CA ASP A 85 -1.62 -13.32 5.06
C ASP A 85 -0.99 -14.49 4.27
N SER A 86 -0.47 -14.23 3.07
CA SER A 86 0.29 -15.21 2.29
C SER A 86 1.55 -15.68 3.00
N ALA A 87 2.34 -14.77 3.58
CA ALA A 87 3.55 -15.15 4.33
C ALA A 87 3.23 -16.06 5.54
N LYS A 88 2.14 -15.78 6.27
CA LYS A 88 1.67 -16.62 7.39
C LYS A 88 1.17 -17.99 6.93
N ALA A 89 0.46 -18.06 5.81
CA ALA A 89 -0.04 -19.33 5.28
C ALA A 89 1.11 -20.25 4.86
N THR A 90 2.15 -19.70 4.25
CA THR A 90 3.36 -20.44 3.87
C THR A 90 4.13 -20.92 5.10
N ASP A 91 4.32 -20.06 6.11
CA ASP A 91 4.99 -20.44 7.37
C ASP A 91 4.27 -21.59 8.09
N ASN A 92 2.94 -21.54 8.18
CA ASN A 92 2.15 -22.64 8.74
C ASN A 92 2.28 -23.93 7.92
N THR A 93 2.32 -23.83 6.59
CA THR A 93 2.49 -24.98 5.69
C THR A 93 3.88 -25.60 5.86
N ASP A 94 4.93 -24.78 6.04
CA ASP A 94 6.29 -25.25 6.29
C ASP A 94 6.44 -25.90 7.67
N VAL A 95 5.79 -25.35 8.70
CA VAL A 95 5.72 -25.98 10.03
C VAL A 95 4.99 -27.33 9.97
N ASP A 96 3.84 -27.40 9.30
CA ASP A 96 3.07 -28.63 9.15
C ASP A 96 3.85 -29.69 8.33
N ASN A 97 4.55 -29.27 7.27
CA ASN A 97 5.42 -30.15 6.50
C ASN A 97 6.63 -30.62 7.32
N ALA A 98 7.27 -29.73 8.09
CA ALA A 98 8.37 -30.10 8.97
C ALA A 98 7.93 -31.08 10.06
N TRP A 99 6.76 -30.86 10.67
CA TRP A 99 6.17 -31.80 11.62
C TRP A 99 5.76 -33.11 10.98
N GLY A 100 5.19 -33.08 9.77
CA GLY A 100 4.84 -34.26 8.99
C GLY A 100 6.05 -35.11 8.62
N ILE A 101 7.16 -34.48 8.20
CA ILE A 101 8.44 -35.15 7.93
C ILE A 101 9.03 -35.74 9.22
N THR A 102 8.98 -35.00 10.33
CA THR A 102 9.48 -35.46 11.63
C THR A 102 8.66 -36.64 12.16
N ALA A 103 7.33 -36.58 12.02
CA ALA A 103 6.42 -37.66 12.42
C ALA A 103 6.50 -38.89 11.50
N ALA A 104 6.83 -38.71 10.22
CA ALA A 104 7.06 -39.79 9.25
C ALA A 104 8.43 -40.47 9.40
N GLY A 105 9.23 -40.09 10.41
CA GLY A 105 10.54 -40.70 10.68
C GLY A 105 11.68 -40.12 9.85
N GLY A 106 11.56 -38.87 9.38
CA GLY A 106 12.65 -38.11 8.77
C GLY A 106 13.66 -37.60 9.80
N ALA A 107 14.32 -38.52 10.51
CA ALA A 107 15.58 -38.35 11.24
C ALA A 107 16.27 -39.71 11.38
#